data_AF-A0A399GLA9-F1
#
_entry.id   AF-A0A399GLA9-F1
#
_cell.length_a   1.000
_cell.length_b   1.000
_cell.length_c   1.000
_cell.angle_alpha   90.00
_cell.angle_beta   90.00
_cell.angle_gamma   90.00
#
_symmetry.space_group_name_H-M   'P 1'
#
loop_
_entity.id
_entity.type
_entity.pdbx_description
1 polymer ?
#
loop_
_entity_poly.entity_id
_entity_poly.type
_entity_poly.pdbx_seq_one_letter_code
_entity_poly.pdbx_strand_id
1 'polypeptide(L)'
;MNARRTARGRVRRALAMVAASTAVLAGCTLALAPAPAFAAPSAADTCRGVSTVGLYCGHHTGTRSARLGSEGAHVKEIQALINETSAYPAARGERLDVDGRFGPATKAAVAWFQWTYIGAAASDGIVGPHTWEELRYGSR
;
A
#
# COMPACT_ATOMS: atom_id res chain seq x y z
N MET A 1 37.02 48.90 8.99
CA MET A 1 36.08 49.45 8.00
C MET A 1 34.66 49.02 8.41
N ASN A 2 33.81 50.04 8.61
CA ASN A 2 32.34 50.14 8.76
C ASN A 2 31.47 48.88 8.62
N ALA A 3 30.31 48.75 9.26
CA ALA A 3 29.63 49.48 10.31
C ALA A 3 28.42 48.65 10.74
N ARG A 4 28.05 48.84 12.00
CA ARG A 4 26.99 48.21 12.77
C ARG A 4 25.62 48.31 12.06
N ARG A 5 24.86 47.22 11.99
CA ARG A 5 23.39 47.29 11.82
C ARG A 5 22.75 47.41 13.19
N THR A 6 21.98 48.47 13.32
CA THR A 6 21.34 49.04 14.51
C THR A 6 20.09 48.28 14.93
N ALA A 7 19.90 48.23 16.25
CA ALA A 7 18.73 47.70 16.94
C ALA A 7 17.50 48.65 16.87
N ARG A 8 16.30 48.08 16.77
CA ARG A 8 15.02 48.59 17.30
C ARG A 8 14.16 47.33 17.54
N GLY A 9 13.81 46.87 18.73
CA GLY A 9 13.38 47.60 19.91
C GLY A 9 11.85 47.66 19.91
N ARG A 10 11.19 46.70 20.58
CA ARG A 10 9.89 46.92 21.23
C ARG A 10 9.72 45.94 22.38
N VAL A 11 9.91 46.50 23.55
CA VAL A 11 9.82 45.91 24.88
C VAL A 11 8.35 46.00 25.32
N ARG A 12 7.84 44.86 25.82
CA ARG A 12 6.87 44.64 26.90
C ARG A 12 5.69 45.61 27.06
N ARG A 13 4.49 45.04 27.12
CA ARG A 13 3.53 45.34 28.22
C ARG A 13 2.93 44.04 28.73
N ALA A 14 3.30 43.72 29.97
CA ALA A 14 2.57 42.83 30.87
C ALA A 14 1.50 43.66 31.60
N LEU A 15 0.40 43.01 32.00
CA LEU A 15 -0.47 43.25 33.18
C LEU A 15 -1.78 42.48 32.89
N ALA A 16 -1.96 41.27 33.43
CA ALA A 16 -2.49 40.97 34.78
C ALA A 16 -4.00 41.26 34.86
N MET A 17 -4.86 40.23 34.91
CA MET A 17 -5.35 39.49 36.09
C MET A 17 -6.83 39.85 36.35
N VAL A 18 -7.73 38.85 36.41
CA VAL A 18 -8.65 38.49 37.53
C VAL A 18 -10.05 38.31 36.86
N ALA A 19 -10.97 37.39 37.13
CA ALA A 19 -11.26 36.39 38.16
C ALA A 19 -12.13 35.27 37.50
N ALA A 20 -11.91 34.01 37.87
CA ALA A 20 -12.79 33.18 38.71
C ALA A 20 -14.20 32.89 38.15
N SER A 21 -14.42 31.62 37.80
CA SER A 21 -15.67 30.90 38.03
C SER A 21 -15.38 29.41 38.04
N THR A 22 -15.33 28.85 39.24
CA THR A 22 -15.30 27.42 39.51
C THR A 22 -16.64 26.82 39.13
N ALA A 23 -16.65 26.00 38.09
CA ALA A 23 -17.71 25.01 37.88
C ALA A 23 -17.05 23.63 37.85
N VAL A 24 -17.04 22.97 39.01
CA VAL A 24 -16.74 21.55 39.13
C VAL A 24 -17.90 20.81 38.49
N LEU A 25 -17.72 20.34 37.25
CA LEU A 25 -18.54 19.27 36.69
C LEU A 25 -17.76 17.98 36.82
N ALA A 26 -18.33 17.11 37.63
CA ALA A 26 -17.87 15.77 37.89
C ALA A 26 -17.73 14.96 36.59
N GLY A 27 -16.64 14.20 36.52
CA GLY A 27 -16.68 12.81 36.10
C GLY A 27 -16.98 12.54 34.63
N CYS A 28 -15.91 12.46 33.85
CA CYS A 28 -15.51 11.29 33.05
C CYS A 28 -14.72 11.80 31.84
N THR A 29 -13.49 12.26 32.07
CA THR A 29 -12.51 12.30 30.99
C THR A 29 -12.24 10.86 30.60
N LEU A 30 -12.99 10.34 29.63
CA LEU A 30 -12.59 9.16 28.89
C LEU A 30 -11.23 9.49 28.30
N ALA A 31 -10.19 9.05 28.99
CA ALA A 31 -8.86 8.97 28.45
C ALA A 31 -8.98 8.10 27.20
N LEU A 32 -9.03 8.75 26.03
CA LEU A 32 -8.85 8.09 24.76
C LEU A 32 -7.38 7.65 24.74
N ALA A 33 -7.11 6.51 25.37
CA ALA A 33 -5.83 5.83 25.22
C ALA A 33 -5.61 5.66 23.71
N PRO A 34 -4.44 6.02 23.16
CA PRO A 34 -4.11 5.60 21.81
C PRO A 34 -4.16 4.08 21.82
N ALA A 35 -5.17 3.51 21.15
CA ALA A 35 -5.22 2.08 20.92
C ALA A 35 -3.85 1.68 20.35
N PRO A 36 -3.23 0.58 20.81
CA PRO A 36 -2.04 0.09 20.16
C PRO A 36 -2.40 -0.06 18.69
N ALA A 37 -1.72 0.70 17.82
CA ALA A 37 -1.75 0.41 16.40
C ALA A 37 -1.32 -1.04 16.31
N PHE A 38 -2.27 -1.94 16.07
CA PHE A 38 -1.97 -3.28 15.63
C PHE A 38 -1.07 -3.07 14.43
N ALA A 39 0.24 -3.26 14.63
CA ALA A 39 1.17 -3.36 13.55
C ALA A 39 0.62 -4.50 12.70
N ALA A 40 0.01 -4.16 11.57
CA ALA A 40 -0.37 -5.14 10.58
C ALA A 40 0.88 -5.99 10.32
N PRO A 41 0.75 -7.33 10.29
CA PRO A 41 1.91 -8.18 10.05
C PRO A 41 2.66 -7.65 8.84
N SER A 42 3.96 -7.38 9.01
CA SER A 42 4.83 -6.97 7.91
C SER A 42 4.72 -8.01 6.81
N ALA A 43 4.46 -7.54 5.58
CA ALA A 43 4.09 -8.28 4.37
C ALA A 43 5.12 -9.33 3.85
N ALA A 44 5.87 -10.00 4.72
CA ALA A 44 6.98 -10.87 4.34
C ALA A 44 6.65 -12.38 4.36
N ASP A 45 5.44 -12.80 4.75
CA ASP A 45 5.03 -14.23 4.79
C ASP A 45 4.01 -14.64 3.70
N THR A 46 3.69 -13.77 2.74
CA THR A 46 2.40 -13.82 2.04
C THR A 46 2.32 -14.79 0.86
N CYS A 47 3.44 -15.19 0.25
CA CYS A 47 3.45 -16.15 -0.86
C CYS A 47 4.49 -17.25 -0.65
N ARG A 48 4.12 -18.50 -0.94
CA ARG A 48 4.99 -19.67 -0.80
C ARG A 48 5.03 -20.51 -2.07
N GLY A 49 6.11 -21.26 -2.28
CA GLY A 49 6.18 -22.27 -3.34
C GLY A 49 5.37 -23.51 -2.98
N VAL A 50 4.53 -23.97 -3.90
CA VAL A 50 3.78 -25.23 -3.79
C VAL A 50 3.99 -26.04 -5.06
N SER A 51 4.43 -27.28 -4.93
CA SER A 51 4.92 -28.12 -6.05
C SER A 51 3.92 -28.29 -7.20
N THR A 52 2.62 -28.22 -6.93
CA THR A 52 1.56 -28.43 -7.92
C THR A 52 1.06 -27.16 -8.60
N VAL A 53 1.31 -25.98 -8.01
CA VAL A 53 0.75 -24.71 -8.50
C VAL A 53 1.80 -23.60 -8.66
N GLY A 54 3.05 -23.79 -8.23
CA GLY A 54 4.09 -22.76 -8.24
C GLY A 54 3.97 -21.82 -7.05
N LEU A 55 4.32 -20.55 -7.24
CA LEU A 55 4.09 -19.51 -6.25
C LEU A 55 2.59 -19.36 -5.96
N TYR A 56 2.24 -19.36 -4.67
CA TYR A 56 0.86 -19.30 -4.20
C TYR A 56 0.74 -18.40 -2.96
N CYS A 57 -0.18 -17.45 -3.00
CA CYS A 57 -0.37 -16.44 -1.97
C CYS A 57 -1.62 -16.65 -1.11
N GLY A 58 -2.25 -17.82 -1.18
CA GLY A 58 -3.38 -18.15 -0.32
C GLY A 58 -4.76 -17.81 -0.88
N HIS A 59 -4.89 -17.26 -2.10
CA HIS A 59 -6.16 -16.77 -2.61
C HIS A 59 -6.76 -17.67 -3.71
N HIS A 60 -5.96 -18.20 -4.64
CA HIS A 60 -6.49 -19.03 -5.73
C HIS A 60 -5.47 -20.01 -6.31
N THR A 61 -5.89 -21.26 -6.53
CA THR A 61 -5.00 -22.34 -7.04
C THR A 61 -5.16 -22.62 -8.53
N GLY A 62 -6.25 -22.20 -9.19
CA GLY A 62 -6.42 -22.35 -10.64
C GLY A 62 -5.77 -21.23 -11.47
N THR A 63 -6.05 -21.23 -12.77
CA THR A 63 -5.52 -20.26 -13.77
C THR A 63 -6.64 -19.56 -14.56
N ARG A 64 -7.77 -19.30 -13.90
CA ARG A 64 -8.90 -18.57 -14.49
C ARG A 64 -8.40 -17.23 -15.04
N SER A 65 -8.75 -16.91 -16.29
CA SER A 65 -8.35 -15.65 -16.90
C SER A 65 -8.97 -14.45 -16.20
N ALA A 66 -8.22 -13.35 -16.14
CA ALA A 66 -8.67 -12.10 -15.54
C ALA A 66 -8.36 -10.91 -16.46
N ARG A 67 -9.29 -9.96 -16.48
CA ARG A 67 -9.21 -8.70 -17.24
C ARG A 67 -10.01 -7.63 -16.53
N LEU A 68 -9.95 -6.39 -17.01
CA LEU A 68 -10.72 -5.27 -16.47
C LEU A 68 -12.20 -5.67 -16.21
N GLY A 69 -12.65 -5.45 -14.98
CA GLY A 69 -14.00 -5.81 -14.50
C GLY A 69 -14.15 -7.25 -13.98
N SER A 70 -13.10 -8.08 -14.04
CA SER A 70 -13.10 -9.39 -13.36
C SER A 70 -13.02 -9.19 -11.85
N GLU A 71 -13.65 -10.07 -11.09
CA GLU A 71 -13.64 -10.01 -9.64
C GLU A 71 -13.48 -11.40 -8.99
N GLY A 72 -13.00 -11.43 -7.75
CA GLY A 72 -12.94 -12.61 -6.90
C GLY A 72 -11.52 -13.08 -6.56
N ALA A 73 -11.45 -14.30 -6.03
CA ALA A 73 -10.23 -14.82 -5.41
C ALA A 73 -9.04 -14.95 -6.37
N HIS A 74 -9.29 -15.27 -7.65
CA HIS A 74 -8.25 -15.32 -8.69
C HIS A 74 -7.60 -13.95 -8.95
N VAL A 75 -8.36 -12.85 -8.80
CA VAL A 75 -7.82 -11.49 -8.92
C VAL A 75 -6.98 -11.13 -7.70
N LYS A 76 -7.40 -11.53 -6.49
CA LYS A 76 -6.60 -11.37 -5.27
C LYS A 76 -5.25 -12.07 -5.40
N GLU A 77 -5.25 -13.28 -5.95
CA GLU A 77 -4.01 -14.03 -6.20
C GLU A 77 -3.08 -13.28 -7.16
N ILE A 78 -3.60 -12.72 -8.26
CA ILE A 78 -2.81 -11.91 -9.20
C ILE A 78 -2.23 -10.69 -8.50
N GLN A 79 -3.05 -9.93 -7.78
CA GLN A 79 -2.65 -8.72 -7.08
C GLN A 79 -1.55 -9.03 -6.04
N ALA A 80 -1.72 -10.09 -5.26
CA ALA A 80 -0.75 -10.55 -4.28
C ALA A 80 0.56 -11.02 -4.94
N LEU A 81 0.49 -11.86 -5.98
CA LEU A 81 1.70 -12.33 -6.68
C LEU A 81 2.51 -11.16 -7.24
N ILE A 82 1.87 -10.16 -7.85
CA ILE A 82 2.56 -8.97 -8.36
C ILE A 82 3.20 -8.17 -7.21
N ASN A 83 2.46 -7.96 -6.11
CA ASN A 83 2.94 -7.19 -4.97
C ASN A 83 4.12 -7.84 -4.22
N GLU A 84 4.14 -9.18 -4.14
CA GLU A 84 5.04 -9.89 -3.23
C GLU A 84 6.21 -10.55 -3.96
N THR A 85 6.05 -10.87 -5.24
CA THR A 85 7.01 -11.71 -5.96
C THR A 85 7.58 -11.03 -7.21
N SER A 86 7.31 -9.73 -7.38
CA SER A 86 7.85 -8.93 -8.48
C SER A 86 8.44 -7.60 -7.98
N ALA A 87 9.20 -6.93 -8.84
CA ALA A 87 9.77 -5.61 -8.56
C ALA A 87 8.74 -4.47 -8.66
N TYR A 88 7.46 -4.76 -8.92
CA TYR A 88 6.41 -3.75 -9.14
C TYR A 88 6.35 -2.70 -8.01
N PRO A 89 6.32 -3.05 -6.71
CA PRO A 89 6.23 -2.04 -5.66
C PRO A 89 7.44 -1.11 -5.59
N ALA A 90 8.65 -1.65 -5.82
CA ALA A 90 9.87 -0.85 -5.84
C ALA A 90 9.91 0.06 -7.07
N ALA A 91 9.46 -0.44 -8.23
CA ALA A 91 9.45 0.30 -9.48
C ALA A 91 8.38 1.40 -9.54
N ARG A 92 7.25 1.23 -8.86
CA ARG A 92 6.14 2.19 -8.84
C ARG A 92 6.08 3.05 -7.58
N GLY A 93 6.72 2.62 -6.49
CA GLY A 93 6.61 3.29 -5.19
C GLY A 93 5.26 3.08 -4.51
N GLU A 94 4.44 2.15 -5.00
CA GLU A 94 3.11 1.85 -4.48
C GLU A 94 2.78 0.35 -4.64
N ARG A 95 1.82 -0.14 -3.86
CA ARG A 95 1.33 -1.52 -3.92
C ARG A 95 -0.09 -1.53 -4.44
N LEU A 96 -0.47 -2.64 -5.09
CA LEU A 96 -1.87 -2.89 -5.40
C LEU A 96 -2.67 -3.17 -4.13
N ASP A 97 -3.92 -2.72 -4.10
CA ASP A 97 -4.89 -3.26 -3.15
C ASP A 97 -5.20 -4.72 -3.53
N VAL A 98 -5.15 -5.63 -2.54
CA VAL A 98 -5.51 -7.05 -2.71
C VAL A 98 -7.00 -7.24 -2.44
N ASP A 99 -7.83 -6.47 -3.14
CA ASP A 99 -9.27 -6.39 -2.95
C ASP A 99 -10.05 -7.43 -3.78
N GLY A 100 -9.39 -8.03 -4.77
CA GLY A 100 -9.99 -8.97 -5.70
C GLY A 100 -10.79 -8.33 -6.80
N ARG A 101 -10.61 -7.04 -7.07
CA ARG A 101 -11.28 -6.31 -8.15
C ARG A 101 -10.27 -5.91 -9.20
N PHE A 102 -10.47 -6.38 -10.42
CA PHE A 102 -9.55 -6.09 -11.51
C PHE A 102 -9.90 -4.72 -12.10
N GLY A 103 -9.50 -3.68 -11.39
CA GLY A 103 -9.67 -2.28 -11.79
C GLY A 103 -8.54 -1.77 -12.70
N PRO A 104 -8.56 -0.46 -13.02
CA PRO A 104 -7.53 0.18 -13.84
C PRO A 104 -6.12 0.03 -13.27
N ALA A 105 -5.96 0.12 -11.94
CA ALA A 105 -4.66 -0.06 -11.27
C ALA A 105 -4.11 -1.49 -11.48
N THR A 106 -4.93 -2.51 -11.25
CA THR A 106 -4.55 -3.91 -11.49
C THR A 106 -4.23 -4.15 -12.97
N LYS A 107 -5.01 -3.59 -13.91
CA LYS A 107 -4.71 -3.69 -15.34
C LYS A 107 -3.33 -3.09 -15.68
N ALA A 108 -3.03 -1.89 -15.17
CA ALA A 108 -1.75 -1.24 -15.40
C ALA A 108 -0.58 -2.03 -14.82
N ALA A 109 -0.77 -2.64 -13.65
CA ALA A 109 0.23 -3.48 -13.02
C ALA A 109 0.47 -4.80 -13.79
N VAL A 110 -0.59 -5.43 -14.29
CA VAL A 110 -0.47 -6.63 -15.13
C VAL A 110 0.27 -6.30 -16.43
N ALA A 111 -0.09 -5.19 -17.10
CA ALA A 111 0.62 -4.76 -18.31
C ALA A 111 2.10 -4.49 -18.03
N TRP A 112 2.41 -3.80 -16.93
CA TRP A 112 3.79 -3.57 -16.51
C TRP A 112 4.53 -4.89 -16.22
N PHE A 113 3.89 -5.83 -15.52
CA PHE A 113 4.47 -7.14 -15.22
C PHE A 113 4.77 -7.90 -16.51
N GLN A 114 3.81 -7.96 -17.44
CA GLN A 114 3.99 -8.59 -18.75
C GLN A 114 5.15 -7.97 -19.51
N TRP A 115 5.21 -6.64 -19.61
CA TRP A 115 6.31 -5.95 -20.28
C TRP A 115 7.67 -6.28 -19.66
N THR A 116 7.75 -6.36 -18.33
CA THR A 116 8.99 -6.54 -17.57
C THR A 116 9.51 -7.97 -17.62
N TYR A 117 8.63 -8.96 -17.47
CA TYR A 117 9.03 -10.37 -17.27
C TYR A 117 8.76 -11.26 -18.48
N ILE A 118 7.92 -10.82 -19.42
CA ILE A 118 7.50 -11.63 -20.58
C ILE A 118 7.96 -10.96 -21.89
N GLY A 119 7.82 -9.63 -21.96
CA GLY A 119 8.22 -8.81 -23.10
C GLY A 119 7.08 -7.94 -23.64
N ALA A 120 7.45 -6.93 -24.42
CA ALA A 120 6.54 -5.88 -24.85
C ALA A 120 5.34 -6.36 -25.68
N ALA A 121 5.49 -7.45 -26.46
CA ALA A 121 4.41 -8.01 -27.27
C ALA A 121 3.26 -8.61 -26.44
N ALA A 122 3.51 -8.95 -25.17
CA ALA A 122 2.53 -9.58 -24.27
C ALA A 122 1.84 -8.57 -23.33
N SER A 123 2.16 -7.27 -23.40
CA SER A 123 1.72 -6.23 -22.46
C SER A 123 0.29 -5.72 -22.72
N ASP A 124 -0.68 -6.62 -22.80
CA ASP A 124 -2.09 -6.31 -23.08
C ASP A 124 -2.93 -6.00 -21.81
N GLY A 125 -2.39 -6.28 -20.61
CA GLY A 125 -3.06 -6.11 -19.33
C GLY A 125 -4.10 -7.20 -19.03
N ILE A 126 -4.08 -8.33 -19.74
CA ILE A 126 -4.98 -9.47 -19.56
C ILE A 126 -4.19 -10.66 -19.02
N VAL A 127 -4.64 -11.23 -17.90
CA VAL A 127 -4.00 -12.43 -17.34
C VAL A 127 -4.57 -13.66 -18.03
N GLY A 128 -3.86 -14.14 -19.05
CA GLY A 128 -4.09 -15.41 -19.73
C GLY A 128 -3.22 -16.56 -19.19
N PRO A 129 -3.28 -17.75 -19.81
CA PRO A 129 -2.49 -18.91 -19.38
C PRO A 129 -0.98 -18.65 -19.29
N HIS A 130 -0.42 -17.95 -20.27
CA HIS A 130 1.00 -17.60 -20.29
C HIS A 130 1.38 -16.62 -19.17
N THR A 131 0.54 -15.61 -18.90
CA THR A 131 0.78 -14.70 -17.78
C THR A 131 0.65 -15.42 -16.44
N TRP A 132 -0.25 -16.39 -16.31
CA TRP A 132 -0.36 -17.23 -15.11
C TRP A 132 0.86 -18.11 -14.89
N GLU A 133 1.40 -18.71 -15.95
CA GLU A 133 2.64 -19.48 -15.90
C GLU A 133 3.77 -18.60 -15.39
N GLU A 134 3.92 -17.41 -15.97
CA GLU A 134 4.95 -16.48 -15.56
C GLU A 134 4.75 -15.93 -14.15
N LEU A 135 3.51 -15.70 -13.70
CA LEU A 135 3.20 -15.32 -12.31
C LEU A 135 3.53 -16.42 -11.29
N ARG A 136 3.62 -17.69 -11.71
CA ARG A 136 3.79 -18.82 -10.78
C ARG A 136 5.17 -19.47 -10.82
N TYR A 137 5.78 -19.49 -11.98
CA TYR A 137 7.01 -20.24 -12.24
C TYR A 137 8.12 -19.37 -12.85
N GLY A 138 7.80 -18.14 -13.24
CA GLY A 138 8.77 -17.21 -13.80
C GLY A 138 9.92 -16.93 -12.83
N SER A 139 11.15 -16.95 -13.32
CA SER A 139 12.33 -16.53 -12.59
C SER A 139 12.38 -15.01 -12.51
N ARG A 140 12.46 -14.45 -11.30
CA ARG A 140 12.41 -13.00 -11.05
C ARG A 140 13.40 -12.61 -9.98
#